data_AF-A0A7S0KI33-F1
#
_entry.id   AF-A0A7S0KI33-F1
#
_cell.length_a   1.000
_cell.length_b   1.000
_cell.length_c   1.000
_cell.angle_alpha   90.00
_cell.angle_beta   90.00
_cell.angle_gamma   90.00
#
_symmetry.space_group_name_H-M   'P 1'
#
loop_
_entity.id
_entity.type
_entity.pdbx_description
1 polymer ?
#
loop_
_entity_poly.entity_id
_entity_poly.type
_entity_poly.pdbx_seq_one_letter_code
_entity_poly.pdbx_strand_id
1 'polypeptide(L)'
;RRPALAAAGRRRRRRRPVGRPIHPQRSIAMENMAEVDPYRVLGIDPKPNLTDAEIKKAYRKLALKLHPDKRKDSERERAQQEFDQLQKAYDILLDPEARAALENLAKARQATRQRHESQDAKRRKMREDLERRERAAERGRNEEEEAKDRLQQELARLRKTFATRRKGYDAEASTGTGRSDANGRSDANGRSDANG
;
A
#
# COMPACT_ATOMS: atom_id res chain seq x y z
N ARG A 1 2.20 -58.60 23.98
CA ARG A 1 1.28 -57.44 23.78
C ARG A 1 2.10 -56.24 23.30
N ARG A 2 2.06 -55.91 22.01
CA ARG A 2 2.57 -54.66 21.42
C ARG A 2 1.41 -54.04 20.64
N PRO A 3 1.08 -52.74 20.80
CA PRO A 3 -0.03 -52.14 20.10
C PRO A 3 0.35 -51.77 18.66
N ALA A 4 -0.59 -51.98 17.74
CA ALA A 4 -0.50 -51.58 16.34
C ALA A 4 -0.54 -50.05 16.21
N LEU A 5 0.46 -49.46 15.54
CA LEU A 5 0.40 -48.07 15.10
C LEU A 5 -0.53 -47.96 13.88
N ALA A 6 -1.62 -47.23 14.04
CA ALA A 6 -2.50 -46.81 12.98
C ALA A 6 -2.08 -45.44 12.41
N ALA A 7 -2.30 -45.31 11.09
CA ALA A 7 -2.56 -44.08 10.34
C ALA A 7 -1.45 -43.03 10.14
N ALA A 8 -1.10 -42.79 8.86
CA ALA A 8 -1.23 -41.47 8.24
C ALA A 8 -1.00 -41.56 6.72
N GLY A 9 -2.08 -41.79 5.96
CA GLY A 9 -2.07 -41.59 4.52
C GLY A 9 -1.79 -40.12 4.19
N ARG A 10 -0.58 -39.81 3.70
CA ARG A 10 -0.24 -38.49 3.16
C ARG A 10 -1.05 -38.24 1.89
N ARG A 11 -2.24 -37.65 2.05
CA ARG A 11 -2.99 -37.09 0.92
C ARG A 11 -2.12 -35.98 0.29
N ARG A 12 -1.52 -36.27 -0.86
CA ARG A 12 -0.85 -35.28 -1.71
C ARG A 12 -1.86 -34.17 -1.99
N ARG A 13 -1.70 -33.01 -1.34
CA ARG A 13 -2.46 -31.80 -1.67
C ARG A 13 -2.11 -31.45 -3.12
N ARG A 14 -3.00 -31.81 -4.06
CA ARG A 14 -2.94 -31.27 -5.43
C ARG A 14 -2.99 -29.75 -5.28
N ARG A 15 -1.89 -29.06 -5.60
CA ARG A 15 -1.83 -27.60 -5.65
C ARG A 15 -2.94 -27.15 -6.60
N ARG A 16 -3.96 -26.46 -6.08
CA ARG A 16 -4.97 -25.78 -6.90
C ARG A 16 -4.22 -24.77 -7.77
N PRO A 17 -4.40 -24.75 -9.09
CA PRO A 17 -3.74 -23.75 -9.92
C PRO A 17 -4.25 -22.36 -9.50
N VAL A 18 -3.32 -21.49 -9.15
CA VAL A 18 -3.58 -20.07 -8.92
C VAL A 18 -4.04 -19.45 -10.23
N GLY A 19 -5.20 -18.80 -10.19
CA GLY A 19 -5.74 -17.81 -11.13
C GLY A 19 -5.32 -17.94 -12.60
N ARG A 20 -6.22 -18.47 -13.44
CA ARG A 20 -6.14 -18.30 -14.90
C ARG A 20 -6.30 -16.80 -15.22
N PRO A 21 -5.38 -16.16 -15.97
CA PRO A 21 -5.50 -14.75 -16.31
C PRO A 21 -6.75 -14.52 -17.15
N ILE A 22 -7.60 -13.59 -16.68
CA ILE A 22 -8.77 -13.13 -17.43
C ILE A 22 -8.22 -12.31 -18.60
N HIS A 23 -8.32 -12.85 -19.82
CA HIS A 23 -7.91 -12.14 -21.03
C HIS A 23 -8.79 -10.88 -21.20
N PRO A 24 -8.18 -9.69 -21.40
CA PRO A 24 -8.89 -8.40 -21.38
C PRO A 24 -9.69 -8.07 -22.65
N GLN A 25 -9.68 -8.94 -23.67
CA GLN A 25 -10.23 -8.62 -24.99
C GLN A 25 -11.73 -8.93 -25.13
N ARG A 26 -12.32 -9.75 -24.24
CA ARG A 26 -13.73 -10.17 -24.36
C ARG A 26 -14.73 -9.31 -23.56
N SER A 27 -14.26 -8.31 -22.82
CA SER A 27 -15.08 -7.45 -21.96
C SER A 27 -15.46 -6.11 -22.59
N ILE A 28 -14.68 -5.61 -23.55
CA ILE A 28 -14.80 -4.21 -24.04
C ILE A 28 -16.10 -3.99 -24.84
N ALA A 29 -16.63 -5.02 -25.51
CA ALA A 29 -17.83 -4.88 -26.35
C ALA A 29 -19.16 -4.88 -25.56
N MET A 30 -19.20 -5.46 -24.35
CA MET A 30 -20.39 -5.42 -23.48
C MET A 30 -20.43 -4.19 -22.55
N GLU A 31 -19.31 -3.49 -22.41
CA GLU A 31 -19.16 -2.32 -21.53
C GLU A 31 -19.88 -1.08 -22.10
N ASN A 32 -19.86 -0.89 -23.43
CA ASN A 32 -20.28 0.37 -24.07
C ASN A 32 -21.81 0.58 -24.21
N MET A 33 -22.64 -0.44 -23.97
CA MET A 33 -24.11 -0.29 -23.94
C MET A 33 -24.68 -0.11 -22.52
N ALA A 34 -23.87 -0.30 -21.48
CA ALA A 34 -24.28 -0.28 -20.08
C ALA A 34 -23.84 0.99 -19.31
N GLU A 35 -23.30 1.99 -20.01
CA GLU A 35 -22.66 3.16 -19.42
C GLU A 35 -23.56 4.41 -19.39
N VAL A 36 -24.60 4.43 -20.21
CA VAL A 36 -25.52 5.57 -20.27
C VAL A 36 -26.61 5.41 -19.22
N ASP A 37 -26.48 6.15 -18.12
CA ASP A 37 -27.46 6.21 -17.04
C ASP A 37 -28.78 6.87 -17.55
N PRO A 38 -29.91 6.11 -17.62
CA PRO A 38 -31.17 6.64 -18.13
C PRO A 38 -31.70 7.84 -17.34
N TYR A 39 -31.43 7.90 -16.03
CA TYR A 39 -31.81 9.04 -15.19
C TYR A 39 -31.07 10.30 -15.61
N ARG A 40 -29.77 10.16 -15.92
CA ARG A 40 -28.92 11.26 -16.38
C ARG A 40 -29.33 11.78 -17.76
N VAL A 41 -29.73 10.89 -18.68
CA VAL A 41 -30.22 11.27 -20.02
C VAL A 41 -31.52 12.07 -19.92
N LEU A 42 -32.44 11.64 -19.06
CA LEU A 42 -33.70 12.36 -18.82
C LEU A 42 -33.53 13.60 -17.93
N GLY A 43 -32.32 13.83 -17.39
CA GLY A 43 -32.02 14.97 -16.51
C GLY A 43 -32.82 14.94 -15.21
N ILE A 44 -33.12 13.74 -14.71
CA ILE A 44 -33.87 13.52 -13.47
C ILE A 44 -32.92 12.93 -12.44
N ASP A 45 -32.97 13.41 -11.20
CA ASP A 45 -32.25 12.77 -10.10
C ASP A 45 -32.90 11.42 -9.75
N PRO A 46 -32.14 10.34 -9.58
CA PRO A 46 -32.67 9.06 -9.14
C PRO A 46 -33.27 9.21 -7.72
N LYS A 47 -34.59 9.20 -7.63
CA LYS A 47 -35.36 9.32 -6.39
C LYS A 47 -36.19 8.05 -6.15
N PRO A 48 -36.38 7.64 -4.88
CA PRO A 48 -37.11 6.41 -4.54
C PRO A 48 -38.59 6.45 -4.94
N ASN A 49 -39.19 7.64 -5.03
CA ASN A 49 -40.62 7.81 -5.32
C ASN A 49 -40.86 8.49 -6.69
N LEU A 50 -39.97 8.29 -7.66
CA LEU A 50 -40.11 8.92 -8.97
C LEU A 50 -41.38 8.43 -9.67
N THR A 51 -42.29 9.35 -9.97
CA THR A 51 -43.58 9.02 -10.59
C THR A 51 -43.49 8.99 -12.11
N ASP A 52 -44.28 8.14 -12.75
CA ASP A 52 -44.31 8.06 -14.22
C ASP A 52 -44.74 9.38 -14.86
N ALA A 53 -45.54 10.18 -14.15
CA ALA A 53 -45.94 11.52 -14.56
C ALA A 53 -44.73 12.47 -14.65
N GLU A 54 -43.79 12.40 -13.72
CA GLU A 54 -42.56 13.20 -13.72
C GLU A 54 -41.65 12.79 -14.87
N ILE A 55 -41.49 11.49 -15.12
CA ILE A 55 -40.70 10.95 -16.23
C ILE A 55 -41.27 11.42 -17.57
N LYS A 56 -42.59 11.29 -17.77
CA LYS A 56 -43.29 11.78 -18.97
C LYS A 56 -43.16 13.30 -19.14
N LYS A 57 -43.16 14.07 -18.04
CA LYS A 57 -42.98 15.53 -18.08
C LYS A 57 -41.55 15.91 -18.48
N ALA A 58 -40.55 15.23 -17.94
CA ALA A 58 -39.14 15.45 -18.28
C ALA A 58 -38.85 15.07 -19.74
N TYR A 59 -39.33 13.91 -20.19
CA TYR A 59 -39.21 13.45 -21.58
C TYR A 59 -39.77 14.48 -22.56
N ARG A 60 -41.01 14.96 -22.35
CA ARG A 60 -41.62 15.97 -23.23
C ARG A 60 -40.81 17.27 -23.30
N LYS A 61 -40.25 17.72 -22.18
CA LYS A 61 -39.40 18.93 -22.13
C LYS A 61 -38.10 18.75 -22.89
N LEU A 62 -37.46 17.59 -22.80
CA LEU A 62 -36.19 17.30 -23.47
C LEU A 62 -36.39 16.99 -24.95
N ALA A 63 -37.43 16.23 -25.31
CA ALA A 63 -37.78 15.92 -26.69
C ALA A 63 -37.96 17.19 -27.52
N LEU A 64 -38.61 18.23 -26.98
CA LEU A 64 -38.78 19.52 -27.65
C LEU A 64 -37.45 20.29 -27.86
N LYS A 65 -36.44 20.06 -27.00
CA LYS A 65 -35.12 20.71 -27.08
C LYS A 65 -34.15 19.96 -28.00
N LEU A 66 -34.29 18.64 -28.07
CA LEU A 66 -33.43 17.74 -28.84
C LEU A 66 -34.05 17.32 -30.19
N HIS A 67 -35.22 17.85 -30.54
CA HIS A 67 -35.88 17.50 -31.80
C HIS A 67 -35.03 17.90 -33.02
N PRO A 68 -34.77 16.97 -33.97
CA PRO A 68 -33.88 17.21 -35.10
C PRO A 68 -34.39 18.29 -36.07
N ASP A 69 -35.71 18.54 -36.09
CA ASP A 69 -36.34 19.55 -36.95
C ASP A 69 -35.98 21.01 -36.59
N LYS A 70 -35.59 21.28 -35.34
CA LYS A 70 -35.21 22.63 -34.88
C LYS A 70 -33.71 22.88 -34.94
N ARG A 71 -32.92 21.88 -35.35
CA ARG A 71 -31.45 21.92 -35.38
C ARG A 71 -30.98 22.19 -36.80
N LYS A 72 -29.78 22.77 -36.90
CA LYS A 72 -29.14 23.02 -38.20
C LYS A 72 -28.81 21.68 -38.88
N ASP A 73 -28.77 21.65 -40.20
CA ASP A 73 -28.50 20.41 -40.95
C ASP A 73 -27.17 19.76 -40.58
N SER A 74 -26.16 20.54 -40.20
CA SER A 74 -24.86 20.06 -39.71
C SER A 74 -24.91 19.35 -38.35
N GLU A 75 -25.99 19.53 -37.58
CA GLU A 75 -26.18 18.93 -36.25
C GLU A 75 -27.27 17.85 -36.23
N ARG A 76 -27.95 17.59 -37.37
CA ARG A 76 -29.05 16.62 -37.44
C ARG A 76 -28.65 15.23 -36.98
N GLU A 77 -27.49 14.73 -37.42
CA GLU A 77 -27.02 13.39 -37.03
C GLU A 77 -26.80 13.28 -35.52
N ARG A 78 -26.20 14.30 -34.90
CA ARG A 78 -25.99 14.33 -33.44
C ARG A 78 -27.31 14.45 -32.70
N ALA A 79 -28.21 15.32 -33.17
CA ALA A 79 -29.54 15.49 -32.59
C ALA A 79 -30.36 14.19 -32.67
N GLN A 80 -30.25 13.45 -33.78
CA GLN A 80 -30.90 12.15 -33.94
C GLN A 80 -30.34 11.14 -32.93
N GLN A 81 -29.01 11.05 -32.78
CA GLN A 81 -28.39 10.15 -31.81
C GLN A 81 -28.78 10.48 -30.37
N GLU A 82 -28.80 11.76 -30.00
CA GLU A 82 -29.24 12.22 -28.68
C GLU A 82 -30.74 11.94 -28.44
N PHE A 83 -31.57 12.11 -29.48
CA PHE A 83 -32.99 11.81 -29.42
C PHE A 83 -33.25 10.30 -29.28
N ASP A 84 -32.54 9.47 -30.02
CA ASP A 84 -32.61 8.01 -29.92
C ASP A 84 -32.19 7.54 -28.52
N GLN A 85 -31.16 8.16 -27.93
CA GLN A 85 -30.74 7.91 -26.55
C GLN A 85 -31.81 8.33 -25.54
N LEU A 86 -32.44 9.50 -25.73
CA LEU A 86 -33.53 9.99 -24.90
C LEU A 86 -34.72 9.03 -24.93
N GLN A 87 -35.07 8.51 -26.10
CA GLN A 87 -36.19 7.59 -26.28
C GLN A 87 -35.90 6.24 -25.60
N LYS A 88 -34.72 5.66 -25.82
CA LYS A 88 -34.29 4.44 -25.11
C LYS A 88 -34.31 4.61 -23.59
N ALA A 89 -33.83 5.75 -23.09
CA ALA A 89 -33.85 6.04 -21.66
C ALA A 89 -35.29 6.12 -21.11
N TYR A 90 -36.20 6.74 -21.86
CA TYR A 90 -37.61 6.84 -21.49
C TYR A 90 -38.29 5.47 -21.43
N ASP A 91 -38.05 4.62 -22.43
CA ASP A 91 -38.62 3.26 -22.49
C ASP A 91 -38.17 2.41 -21.29
N ILE A 92 -36.88 2.49 -20.93
CA ILE A 92 -36.30 1.79 -19.78
C ILE A 92 -36.87 2.30 -18.44
N LEU A 93 -37.09 3.60 -18.28
CA LEU A 93 -37.62 4.15 -17.03
C LEU A 93 -39.13 3.99 -16.88
N LEU A 94 -39.87 3.81 -17.98
CA LEU A 94 -41.31 3.57 -17.95
C LEU A 94 -41.66 2.16 -17.46
N ASP A 95 -40.79 1.18 -17.71
CA ASP A 95 -40.96 -0.18 -17.22
C ASP A 95 -40.50 -0.30 -15.73
N PRO A 96 -41.40 -0.67 -14.80
CA PRO A 96 -41.05 -0.86 -13.40
C PRO A 96 -40.01 -1.98 -13.17
N GLU A 97 -40.01 -3.04 -13.99
CA GLU A 97 -39.03 -4.14 -13.85
C GLU A 97 -37.63 -3.68 -14.22
N ALA A 98 -37.49 -3.01 -15.37
CA ALA A 98 -36.23 -2.43 -15.81
C ALA A 98 -35.70 -1.37 -14.81
N ARG A 99 -36.59 -0.57 -14.22
CA ARG A 99 -36.24 0.40 -13.17
C ARG A 99 -35.66 -0.29 -11.93
N ALA A 100 -36.30 -1.36 -11.46
CA ALA A 100 -35.82 -2.14 -10.32
C ALA A 100 -34.46 -2.81 -10.63
N ALA A 101 -34.26 -3.31 -11.85
CA ALA A 101 -32.99 -3.89 -12.28
C ALA A 101 -31.85 -2.85 -12.26
N LEU A 102 -32.11 -1.63 -12.72
CA LEU A 102 -31.17 -0.49 -12.64
C LEU A 102 -30.81 -0.13 -11.20
N GLU A 103 -31.80 -0.07 -10.31
CA GLU A 103 -31.57 0.21 -8.90
C GLU A 103 -30.70 -0.89 -8.24
N ASN A 104 -30.99 -2.15 -8.53
CA ASN A 104 -30.22 -3.29 -8.06
C ASN A 104 -28.77 -3.26 -8.60
N LEU A 105 -28.59 -2.91 -9.87
CA LEU A 105 -27.28 -2.74 -10.47
C LEU A 105 -26.49 -1.60 -9.80
N ALA A 106 -27.14 -0.47 -9.53
CA ALA A 106 -26.53 0.66 -8.83
C ALA A 106 -26.11 0.27 -7.41
N LYS A 107 -26.97 -0.43 -6.65
CA LYS A 107 -26.64 -0.97 -5.32
C LYS A 107 -25.48 -1.95 -5.37
N ALA A 108 -25.46 -2.86 -6.36
CA ALA A 108 -24.38 -3.81 -6.54
C ALA A 108 -23.03 -3.10 -6.83
N ARG A 109 -23.03 -2.10 -7.72
CA ARG A 109 -21.86 -1.27 -8.03
C ARG A 109 -21.37 -0.49 -6.80
N GLN A 110 -22.28 0.04 -5.99
CA GLN A 110 -21.91 0.71 -4.74
C GLN A 110 -21.30 -0.28 -3.73
N ALA A 111 -21.92 -1.45 -3.56
CA ALA A 111 -21.43 -2.47 -2.65
C ALA A 111 -20.05 -3.01 -3.05
N THR A 112 -19.78 -3.22 -4.35
CA THR A 112 -18.45 -3.60 -4.83
C THR A 112 -17.44 -2.50 -4.56
N ARG A 113 -17.76 -1.24 -4.87
CA ARG A 113 -16.89 -0.09 -4.60
C ARG A 113 -16.55 0.03 -3.11
N GLN A 114 -17.53 -0.08 -2.21
CA GLN A 114 -17.31 -0.05 -0.77
C GLN A 114 -16.43 -1.20 -0.28
N ARG A 115 -16.62 -2.41 -0.84
CA ARG A 115 -15.77 -3.56 -0.52
C ARG A 115 -14.31 -3.31 -0.94
N HIS A 116 -14.09 -2.84 -2.16
CA HIS A 116 -12.74 -2.51 -2.63
C HIS A 116 -12.10 -1.40 -1.81
N GLU A 117 -12.81 -0.31 -1.56
CA GLU A 117 -12.33 0.81 -0.74
C GLU A 117 -11.93 0.37 0.67
N SER A 118 -12.77 -0.44 1.33
CA SER A 118 -12.46 -0.96 2.66
C SER A 118 -11.26 -1.94 2.65
N GLN A 119 -11.06 -2.68 1.57
CA GLN A 119 -9.90 -3.56 1.40
C GLN A 119 -8.62 -2.76 1.12
N ASP A 120 -8.72 -1.69 0.32
CA ASP A 120 -7.59 -0.83 -0.05
C ASP A 120 -7.13 0.02 1.13
N ALA A 121 -8.05 0.55 1.94
CA ALA A 121 -7.71 1.24 3.18
C ALA A 121 -6.94 0.34 4.16
N LYS A 122 -7.37 -0.92 4.33
CA LYS A 122 -6.67 -1.90 5.17
C LYS A 122 -5.28 -2.22 4.63
N ARG A 123 -5.17 -2.46 3.31
CA ARG A 123 -3.88 -2.74 2.65
C ARG A 123 -2.92 -1.57 2.77
N ARG A 124 -3.41 -0.33 2.62
CA ARG A 124 -2.64 0.89 2.79
C ARG A 124 -2.11 1.01 4.22
N LYS A 125 -2.99 0.86 5.22
CA LYS A 125 -2.58 0.93 6.63
C LYS A 125 -1.54 -0.13 6.98
N MET A 126 -1.69 -1.36 6.48
CA MET A 126 -0.71 -2.42 6.69
C MET A 126 0.67 -2.09 6.08
N ARG A 127 0.70 -1.45 4.91
CA ARG A 127 1.94 -0.99 4.28
C ARG A 127 2.60 0.13 5.08
N GLU A 128 1.82 1.11 5.52
CA GLU A 128 2.30 2.22 6.34
C GLU A 128 2.84 1.73 7.70
N ASP A 129 2.15 0.78 8.34
CA ASP A 129 2.59 0.16 9.58
C ASP A 129 3.88 -0.64 9.40
N LEU A 130 4.04 -1.35 8.27
CA LEU A 130 5.27 -2.08 7.93
C LEU A 130 6.44 -1.12 7.72
N GLU A 131 6.24 -0.09 6.88
CA GLU A 131 7.26 0.90 6.57
C GLU A 131 7.70 1.68 7.82
N ARG A 132 6.76 1.99 8.72
CA ARG A 132 7.08 2.61 10.02
C ARG A 132 7.99 1.74 10.86
N ARG A 133 7.74 0.42 10.91
CA ARG A 133 8.59 -0.53 11.66
C ARG A 133 9.96 -0.68 11.01
N GLU A 134 10.02 -0.76 9.69
CA GLU A 134 11.27 -0.85 8.93
C GLU A 134 12.14 0.39 9.15
N ARG A 135 11.58 1.60 9.02
CA ARG A 135 12.30 2.86 9.30
C ARG A 135 12.80 2.94 10.74
N ALA A 136 12.02 2.50 11.72
CA ALA A 136 12.43 2.52 13.12
C ALA A 136 13.59 1.56 13.39
N ALA A 137 13.55 0.36 12.80
CA ALA A 137 14.65 -0.61 12.91
C ALA A 137 15.91 -0.14 12.17
N GLU A 138 15.75 0.50 11.02
CA GLU A 138 16.86 1.07 10.24
C GLU A 138 17.55 2.22 10.99
N ARG A 139 16.78 3.13 11.61
CA ARG A 139 17.35 4.19 12.46
C ARG A 139 18.19 3.63 13.61
N GLY A 140 17.70 2.61 14.32
CA GLY A 140 18.45 1.99 15.41
C GLY A 140 19.77 1.36 14.94
N ARG A 141 19.79 0.75 13.74
CA ARG A 141 21.02 0.20 13.15
C ARG A 141 22.00 1.31 12.77
N ASN A 142 21.52 2.37 12.14
CA ASN A 142 22.36 3.51 11.73
C ASN A 142 22.96 4.21 12.96
N GLU A 143 22.17 4.42 14.02
CA GLU A 143 22.65 4.99 15.28
C GLU A 143 23.71 4.10 15.94
N GLU A 144 23.54 2.78 15.90
CA GLU A 144 24.52 1.82 16.41
C GLU A 144 25.83 1.84 15.59
N GLU A 145 25.72 1.93 14.26
CA GLU A 145 26.85 2.01 13.35
C GLU A 145 27.64 3.31 13.54
N GLU A 146 26.94 4.45 13.62
CA GLU A 146 27.55 5.74 13.94
C GLU A 146 28.26 5.73 15.31
N ALA A 147 27.66 5.09 16.31
CA ALA A 147 28.28 4.97 17.64
C ALA A 147 29.58 4.14 17.58
N LYS A 148 29.58 3.04 16.80
CA LYS A 148 30.79 2.22 16.58
C LYS A 148 31.89 3.02 15.89
N ASP A 149 31.55 3.80 14.87
CA ASP A 149 32.51 4.63 14.15
C ASP A 149 33.15 5.68 15.06
N ARG A 150 32.34 6.35 15.89
CA ARG A 150 32.84 7.30 16.90
C ARG A 150 33.81 6.63 17.88
N LEU A 151 33.45 5.45 18.40
CA LEU A 151 34.32 4.69 19.29
C LEU A 151 35.62 4.24 18.61
N GLN A 152 35.57 3.80 17.36
CA GLN A 152 36.76 3.43 16.60
C GLN A 152 37.69 4.62 16.39
N GLN A 153 37.14 5.80 16.09
CA GLN A 153 37.92 7.04 15.95
C GLN A 153 38.62 7.41 17.26
N GLU A 154 37.92 7.30 18.40
CA GLU A 154 38.50 7.54 19.72
C GLU A 154 39.60 6.53 20.05
N LEU A 155 39.37 5.24 19.80
CA LEU A 155 40.39 4.19 19.98
C LEU A 155 41.61 4.44 19.10
N ALA A 156 41.41 4.86 17.84
CA ALA A 156 42.50 5.21 16.94
C ALA A 156 43.28 6.43 17.44
N ARG A 157 42.59 7.46 17.95
CA ARG A 157 43.20 8.64 18.56
C ARG A 157 44.03 8.26 19.79
N LEU A 158 43.46 7.47 20.71
CA LEU A 158 44.16 6.97 21.90
C LEU A 158 45.39 6.15 21.50
N ARG A 159 45.27 5.21 20.55
CA ARG A 159 46.42 4.44 20.06
C ARG A 159 47.53 5.35 19.52
N LYS A 160 47.19 6.40 18.78
CA LYS A 160 48.16 7.40 18.30
C LYS A 160 48.82 8.16 19.45
N THR A 161 48.06 8.66 20.42
CA THR A 161 48.62 9.40 21.58
C THR A 161 49.48 8.52 22.48
N PHE A 162 49.12 7.25 22.68
CA PHE A 162 49.95 6.30 23.41
C PHE A 162 51.23 5.94 22.63
N ALA A 163 51.15 5.81 21.30
CA ALA A 163 52.32 5.53 20.46
C ALA A 163 53.32 6.70 20.44
N THR A 164 52.85 7.96 20.40
CA THR A 164 53.73 9.12 20.49
C THR A 164 54.35 9.24 21.88
N ARG A 165 53.57 9.03 22.94
CA ARG A 165 54.07 9.02 24.32
C ARG A 165 55.12 7.93 24.53
N ARG A 166 54.90 6.71 24.03
CA ARG A 166 55.87 5.60 24.10
C ARG A 166 57.17 5.91 23.36
N LYS A 167 57.09 6.47 22.15
CA LYS A 167 58.29 6.92 21.41
C LYS A 167 59.08 8.01 22.16
N GLY A 168 58.40 8.88 22.91
CA GLY A 168 59.05 9.85 23.80
C GLY A 168 59.84 9.17 24.93
N TYR A 169 59.23 8.19 25.61
CA TYR A 169 59.90 7.40 26.65
C TYR A 169 61.10 6.61 26.11
N ASP A 170 60.97 5.98 24.93
CA ASP A 170 62.06 5.21 24.31
C ASP A 170 63.23 6.12 23.87
N ALA A 171 62.94 7.35 23.42
CA ALA A 171 63.96 8.34 23.05
C ALA A 171 64.72 8.89 24.27
N GLU A 172 64.01 9.18 25.37
CA GLU A 172 64.61 9.61 26.65
C GLU A 172 65.40 8.49 27.34
N ALA A 173 64.97 7.23 27.21
CA ALA A 173 65.72 6.07 27.71
C ALA A 173 67.03 5.82 26.92
N SER A 174 67.08 6.20 25.64
CA SER A 174 68.27 6.00 24.79
C SER A 174 69.37 7.05 24.98
N THR A 175 69.04 8.25 25.45
CA THR A 175 70.00 9.33 25.74
C THR A 175 70.61 9.23 27.14
N GLY A 176 70.06 8.36 28.00
CA GLY A 176 70.56 8.07 29.34
C GLY A 176 71.63 6.98 29.37
N THR A 177 72.78 7.21 28.71
CA THR A 177 74.00 6.46 29.05
C THR A 177 74.85 7.29 30.00
N GLY A 178 74.96 6.84 31.26
CA GLY A 178 76.06 7.20 32.15
C GLY A 178 75.68 7.87 33.46
N ARG A 179 75.29 7.07 34.46
CA ARG A 179 75.88 7.16 35.81
C ARG A 179 75.57 5.89 36.60
N SER A 180 76.65 5.20 36.94
CA SER A 180 76.75 4.31 38.10
C SER A 180 76.16 4.99 39.33
N ASP A 181 75.44 4.23 40.17
CA ASP A 181 75.80 4.10 41.59
C ASP A 181 74.95 3.01 42.26
N ALA A 182 75.64 2.19 43.02
CA ALA A 182 75.10 1.17 43.89
C ALA A 182 74.35 1.79 45.07
N ASN A 183 73.17 1.27 45.43
CA ASN A 183 72.82 1.02 46.83
C ASN A 183 71.53 0.19 46.95
N GLY A 184 71.57 -0.80 47.84
CA GLY A 184 70.47 -1.73 48.10
C GLY A 184 69.38 -1.22 49.04
N ARG A 185 68.65 -2.20 49.60
CA ARG A 185 67.48 -2.14 50.50
C ARG A 185 66.15 -1.98 49.76
N SER A 186 65.09 -2.70 50.09
CA SER A 186 64.87 -3.77 51.06
C SER A 186 63.47 -4.32 50.78
N ASP A 187 63.27 -5.57 51.17
CA ASP A 187 61.99 -6.25 51.34
C ASP A 187 60.86 -5.35 51.88
N ALA A 188 59.66 -5.50 51.32
CA ALA A 188 58.43 -5.77 52.08
C ALA A 188 57.15 -5.59 51.24
N ASN A 189 56.17 -6.45 51.57
CA ASN A 189 54.73 -6.38 51.33
C ASN A 189 54.25 -6.80 49.93
N GLY A 190 53.44 -7.84 49.78
CA GLY A 190 52.72 -8.63 50.78
C GLY A 190 51.65 -9.42 50.05
N ARG A 191 51.78 -10.74 50.05
CA ARG A 191 50.67 -11.65 49.77
C ARG A 191 49.57 -11.39 50.79
N SER A 192 48.34 -11.21 50.30
CA SER A 192 47.16 -11.68 51.03
C SER A 192 46.10 -12.09 50.02
N ASP A 193 46.10 -13.39 49.76
CA ASP A 193 44.95 -14.15 49.32
C ASP A 193 43.80 -14.04 50.35
N ALA A 194 42.61 -14.49 49.90
CA ALA A 194 41.39 -14.87 50.64
C ALA A 194 40.24 -13.85 50.56
N ASN A 195 39.20 -14.13 49.75
CA ASN A 195 38.04 -15.03 49.97
C ASN A 195 36.92 -14.38 50.80
N GLY A 196 35.70 -14.41 50.22
CA GLY A 196 34.44 -14.00 50.84
C GLY A 196 33.37 -13.74 49.80
#